data_AF-A0A2N5XG26-F1
#
_entry.id   AF-A0A2N5XG26-F1
#
_cell.length_a   1.000
_cell.length_b   1.000
_cell.length_c   1.000
_cell.angle_alpha   90.00
_cell.angle_beta   90.00
_cell.angle_gamma   90.00
#
_symmetry.space_group_name_H-M   'P 1'
#
loop_
_entity.id
_entity.type
_entity.pdbx_description
1 polymer ?
#
loop_
_entity_poly.entity_id
_entity_poly.type
_entity_poly.pdbx_seq_one_letter_code
_entity_poly.pdbx_strand_id
1 'polypeptide(L)'
;MRIFGRARHRPSATWRRATDRAFTLIGDGRYEDAGALLTRAADLEPWLSESWYNLALLHKFRHDWEQARAAGLRAVALLDRDAGAPDWWNLGIAATALQDWPLARRAWQAYGLRVPGPATPHAP
;
A
#
# COMPACT_ATOMS: atom_id res chain seq x y z
N MET A 1 33.96 4.56 3.42
CA MET A 1 32.98 5.30 4.24
C MET A 1 32.24 6.28 3.34
N ARG A 2 30.96 6.02 3.03
CA ARG A 2 30.07 6.96 2.35
C ARG A 2 28.69 6.83 3.00
N ILE A 3 28.31 7.88 3.71
CA ILE A 3 27.06 8.00 4.44
C ILE A 3 26.01 8.38 3.40
N PHE A 4 25.25 7.41 2.89
CA PHE A 4 24.05 7.70 2.11
C PHE A 4 22.96 8.13 3.08
N GLY A 5 22.96 9.40 3.47
CA GLY A 5 21.73 10.00 3.98
C GLY A 5 20.70 9.91 2.85
N ARG A 6 19.66 9.07 3.01
CA ARG A 6 18.48 9.12 2.14
C ARG A 6 17.96 10.55 2.21
N ALA A 7 18.26 11.35 1.18
CA ALA A 7 17.70 12.68 1.08
C ALA A 7 16.18 12.49 1.07
N ARG A 8 15.50 13.05 2.07
CA ARG A 8 14.03 13.09 2.10
C ARG A 8 13.60 14.01 0.98
N HIS A 9 13.33 13.42 -0.19
CA HIS A 9 12.83 14.13 -1.34
C HIS A 9 11.40 14.54 -1.01
N ARG A 10 11.13 15.85 -1.02
CA ARG A 10 9.76 16.33 -0.95
C ARG A 10 9.09 15.94 -2.27
N PRO A 11 7.90 15.32 -2.25
CA PRO A 11 7.17 15.02 -3.47
C PRO A 11 6.94 16.29 -4.29
N SER A 12 6.90 16.15 -5.60
CA SER A 12 6.66 17.28 -6.51
C SER A 12 5.28 17.92 -6.27
N ALA A 13 5.14 19.19 -6.64
CA ALA A 13 3.85 19.88 -6.59
C ALA A 13 2.82 19.25 -7.56
N THR A 14 3.30 18.68 -8.67
CA THR A 14 2.45 17.97 -9.64
C THR A 14 1.90 16.68 -9.04
N TRP A 15 2.72 15.92 -8.32
CA TRP A 15 2.25 14.76 -7.56
C TRP A 15 1.18 15.16 -6.53
N ARG A 16 1.43 16.21 -5.73
CA ARG A 16 0.45 16.68 -4.71
C ARG A 16 -0.91 16.99 -5.35
N ARG A 17 -0.91 17.81 -6.41
CA ARG A 17 -2.15 18.18 -7.12
C ARG A 17 -2.88 16.97 -7.70
N ALA A 18 -2.15 15.99 -8.25
CA ALA A 18 -2.75 14.78 -8.80
C ALA A 18 -3.42 13.95 -7.69
N THR A 19 -2.73 13.74 -6.57
CA THR A 19 -3.25 13.02 -5.40
C THR A 19 -4.46 13.73 -4.79
N ASP A 20 -4.37 15.04 -4.55
CA ASP A 20 -5.47 15.83 -3.96
C ASP A 20 -6.73 15.76 -4.85
N ARG A 21 -6.56 15.94 -6.17
CA ARG A 21 -7.66 15.85 -7.12
C ARG A 21 -8.25 14.43 -7.18
N ALA A 22 -7.41 13.40 -7.09
CA ALA A 22 -7.88 12.02 -7.05
C ALA A 22 -8.77 11.77 -5.82
N PHE A 23 -8.40 12.29 -4.64
CA PHE A 23 -9.22 12.14 -3.45
C PHE A 23 -10.57 12.87 -3.54
N THR A 24 -10.62 14.03 -4.19
CA THR A 24 -11.92 14.67 -4.52
C THR A 24 -12.77 13.74 -5.39
N LEU A 25 -12.20 13.17 -6.45
CA LEU A 25 -12.92 12.29 -7.37
C LEU A 25 -13.38 10.99 -6.69
N ILE A 26 -12.59 10.45 -5.75
CA ILE A 26 -12.99 9.31 -4.91
C ILE A 26 -14.22 9.67 -4.07
N GLY A 27 -14.24 10.86 -3.46
CA GLY A 27 -15.40 11.36 -2.72
C GLY A 27 -16.65 11.50 -3.58
N ASP A 28 -16.48 11.84 -4.86
CA ASP A 28 -17.56 11.94 -5.86
C ASP A 28 -17.93 10.59 -6.49
N GLY A 29 -17.29 9.48 -6.10
CA GLY A 29 -17.53 8.15 -6.66
C GLY A 29 -16.93 7.93 -8.07
N ARG A 30 -16.11 8.87 -8.57
CA ARG A 30 -15.46 8.81 -9.89
C ARG A 30 -14.14 8.04 -9.82
N TYR A 31 -14.24 6.74 -9.58
CA TYR A 31 -13.08 5.88 -9.29
C TYR A 31 -12.13 5.67 -10.48
N GLU A 32 -12.62 5.67 -11.72
CA GLU A 32 -11.80 5.54 -12.92
C GLU A 32 -10.89 6.75 -13.12
N ASP A 33 -11.46 7.96 -13.02
CA ASP A 33 -10.71 9.21 -13.16
C ASP A 33 -9.69 9.37 -12.02
N ALA A 34 -10.08 9.01 -10.80
CA ALA A 34 -9.15 8.95 -9.68
C ALA A 34 -8.00 7.97 -9.93
N GLY A 35 -8.29 6.81 -10.51
CA GLY A 35 -7.28 5.81 -10.87
C GLY A 35 -6.26 6.30 -11.87
N ALA A 36 -6.69 7.05 -12.89
CA ALA A 36 -5.78 7.67 -13.84
C ALA A 36 -4.82 8.66 -13.16
N LEU A 37 -5.32 9.48 -12.22
CA LEU A 37 -4.51 10.44 -11.49
C LEU A 37 -3.54 9.77 -10.51
N LEU A 38 -3.99 8.75 -9.78
CA LEU A 38 -3.12 8.02 -8.84
C LEU A 38 -2.06 7.18 -9.57
N THR A 39 -2.38 6.64 -10.75
CA THR A 39 -1.38 5.97 -11.60
C THR A 39 -0.31 6.97 -12.02
N ARG A 40 -0.72 8.15 -12.50
CA ARG A 40 0.23 9.23 -12.82
C ARG A 40 1.04 9.68 -11.61
N ALA A 41 0.45 9.73 -10.42
CA ALA A 41 1.17 10.07 -9.19
C ALA A 41 2.26 9.01 -8.89
N ALA A 42 1.97 7.72 -9.06
CA ALA A 42 2.95 6.65 -8.92
C ALA A 42 4.06 6.68 -9.98
N ASP A 43 3.76 7.14 -11.20
CA ASP A 43 4.78 7.34 -12.23
C ASP A 43 5.67 8.55 -11.94
N LEU A 44 5.11 9.62 -11.35
CA LEU A 44 5.85 10.82 -10.97
C LEU A 44 6.79 10.60 -9.79
N GLU A 45 6.35 9.83 -8.79
CA GLU A 45 7.09 9.57 -7.55
C GLU A 45 7.08 8.05 -7.23
N PRO A 46 7.76 7.22 -8.04
CA PRO A 46 7.74 5.76 -7.89
C PRO A 46 8.49 5.27 -6.63
N TRP A 47 9.34 6.11 -6.05
CA TRP A 47 10.08 5.85 -4.81
C TRP A 47 9.29 6.22 -3.54
N LEU A 48 8.11 6.84 -3.68
CA LEU A 48 7.30 7.26 -2.55
C LEU A 48 6.27 6.18 -2.21
N SER A 49 6.32 5.63 -0.99
CA SER A 49 5.35 4.60 -0.56
C SER A 49 3.92 5.09 -0.68
N GLU A 50 3.68 6.37 -0.36
CA GLU A 50 2.37 7.01 -0.41
C GLU A 50 1.69 6.94 -1.80
N SER A 51 2.47 7.01 -2.88
CA SER A 51 1.93 6.86 -4.24
C SER A 51 1.27 5.49 -4.45
N TRP A 52 1.95 4.44 -3.99
CA TRP A 52 1.47 3.06 -4.09
C TRP A 52 0.40 2.76 -3.04
N TYR A 53 0.51 3.34 -1.85
CA TYR A 53 -0.51 3.27 -0.81
C TYR A 53 -1.87 3.81 -1.31
N ASN A 54 -1.87 4.97 -1.97
CA ASN A 54 -3.09 5.58 -2.49
C ASN A 54 -3.71 4.73 -3.60
N LEU A 55 -2.90 4.15 -4.51
CA LEU A 55 -3.37 3.19 -5.50
C LEU A 55 -3.98 1.94 -4.83
N ALA A 56 -3.32 1.38 -3.82
CA ALA A 56 -3.84 0.23 -3.08
C ALA A 56 -5.18 0.54 -2.40
N LEU A 57 -5.32 1.74 -1.82
CA LEU A 57 -6.55 2.22 -1.21
C LEU A 57 -7.69 2.36 -2.22
N LEU A 58 -7.43 2.95 -3.39
CA LEU A 58 -8.42 3.05 -4.47
C LEU A 58 -8.89 1.67 -4.94
N HIS A 59 -7.95 0.76 -5.22
CA HIS A 59 -8.29 -0.60 -5.67
C HIS A 59 -9.06 -1.36 -4.59
N LYS A 60 -8.73 -1.17 -3.31
CA LYS A 60 -9.50 -1.69 -2.18
C LYS A 60 -10.95 -1.15 -2.20
N PHE A 61 -11.19 0.14 -2.44
CA PHE A 61 -12.55 0.69 -2.54
C PHE A 61 -13.34 0.11 -3.72
N ARG A 62 -12.65 -0.28 -4.79
CA ARG A 62 -13.24 -0.95 -5.96
C ARG A 62 -13.38 -2.47 -5.81
N HIS A 63 -12.90 -3.04 -4.70
CA HIS A 63 -12.75 -4.48 -4.51
C HIS A 63 -11.86 -5.19 -5.56
N ASP A 64 -10.97 -4.43 -6.21
CA ASP A 64 -9.97 -4.96 -7.15
C ASP A 64 -8.79 -5.55 -6.36
N TRP A 65 -9.04 -6.66 -5.65
CA TRP A 65 -8.13 -7.16 -4.62
C TRP A 65 -6.73 -7.51 -5.14
N GLU A 66 -6.62 -8.02 -6.36
CA GLU A 66 -5.33 -8.31 -7.01
C GLU A 66 -4.48 -7.05 -7.21
N GLN A 67 -5.10 -5.98 -7.72
CA GLN A 67 -4.42 -4.70 -7.93
C GLN A 67 -4.12 -4.02 -6.60
N ALA A 68 -5.02 -4.14 -5.61
CA ALA A 68 -4.78 -3.65 -4.26
C ALA A 68 -3.56 -4.36 -3.62
N ARG A 69 -3.45 -5.69 -3.78
CA ARG A 69 -2.28 -6.47 -3.33
C ARG A 69 -1.00 -6.01 -4.04
N ALA A 70 -1.02 -5.89 -5.37
CA ALA A 70 0.16 -5.51 -6.15
C ALA A 70 0.68 -4.10 -5.75
N ALA A 71 -0.21 -3.13 -5.64
CA ALA A 71 0.13 -1.78 -5.19
C ALA A 71 0.58 -1.78 -3.72
N GLY A 72 -0.11 -2.52 -2.85
CA GLY A 72 0.24 -2.65 -1.44
C GLY A 72 1.64 -3.25 -1.22
N LEU A 73 2.02 -4.27 -2.01
CA LEU A 73 3.36 -4.86 -1.98
C LEU A 73 4.44 -3.83 -2.37
N ARG A 74 4.19 -2.97 -3.37
CA ARG A 74 5.11 -1.89 -3.73
C ARG A 74 5.21 -0.84 -2.63
N ALA A 75 4.08 -0.47 -2.02
CA ALA A 75 4.04 0.50 -0.93
C ALA A 75 4.90 0.04 0.26
N VAL A 76 4.69 -1.19 0.75
CA VAL A 76 5.44 -1.70 1.91
C VAL A 76 6.93 -1.93 1.61
N ALA A 77 7.30 -2.22 0.36
CA ALA A 77 8.69 -2.37 -0.05
C ALA A 77 9.49 -1.05 -0.02
N LEU A 78 8.81 0.09 -0.01
CA LEU A 78 9.41 1.42 0.00
C LEU A 78 9.47 2.06 1.39
N LEU A 79 8.90 1.41 2.41
CA LEU A 79 8.91 1.93 3.77
C LEU A 79 10.34 1.96 4.34
N ASP A 80 10.65 3.05 5.04
CA ASP A 80 11.85 3.16 5.89
C ASP A 80 11.68 2.47 7.26
N ARG A 81 10.46 2.00 7.57
CA ARG A 81 10.11 1.41 8.86
C ARG A 81 9.52 0.02 8.68
N ASP A 82 9.92 -0.89 9.54
CA ASP A 82 9.57 -2.30 9.40
C ASP A 82 8.16 -2.64 9.90
N ALA A 83 7.62 -1.87 10.86
CA ALA A 83 6.35 -2.20 11.52
C ALA A 83 5.45 -0.98 11.79
N GLY A 84 4.15 -1.25 11.94
CA GLY A 84 3.11 -0.28 12.32
C GLY A 84 2.69 0.71 11.24
N ALA A 85 3.22 0.59 10.01
CA ALA A 85 2.86 1.47 8.91
C ALA A 85 1.45 1.16 8.37
N PRO A 86 0.64 2.18 8.02
CA PRO A 86 -0.71 1.98 7.47
C PRO A 86 -0.73 1.21 6.14
N ASP A 87 0.38 1.18 5.41
CA ASP A 87 0.54 0.42 4.17
C ASP A 87 0.32 -1.09 4.39
N TRP A 88 0.78 -1.62 5.54
CA TRP A 88 0.56 -3.01 5.92
C TRP A 88 -0.92 -3.35 6.12
N TRP A 89 -1.74 -2.37 6.53
CA TRP A 89 -3.18 -2.58 6.70
C TRP A 89 -3.87 -2.87 5.38
N ASN A 90 -3.63 -2.04 4.36
CA ASN A 90 -4.25 -2.24 3.04
C ASN A 90 -3.78 -3.54 2.38
N LEU A 91 -2.50 -3.87 2.52
CA LEU A 91 -1.97 -5.15 2.04
C LEU A 91 -2.61 -6.34 2.78
N GLY A 92 -2.79 -6.23 4.10
CA GLY A 92 -3.46 -7.24 4.92
C GLY A 92 -4.91 -7.47 4.49
N ILE A 93 -5.67 -6.41 4.22
CA ILE A 93 -7.04 -6.50 3.71
C ILE A 93 -7.06 -7.22 2.35
N ALA A 94 -6.25 -6.78 1.40
CA ALA A 94 -6.21 -7.37 0.06
C ALA A 94 -5.82 -8.86 0.10
N ALA A 95 -4.79 -9.21 0.89
CA ALA A 95 -4.37 -10.59 1.05
C ALA A 95 -5.45 -11.45 1.73
N THR A 96 -6.17 -10.90 2.72
CA THR A 96 -7.30 -11.58 3.37
C THR A 96 -8.44 -11.84 2.39
N ALA A 97 -8.80 -10.85 1.57
CA ALA A 97 -9.84 -10.98 0.56
C ALA A 97 -9.49 -12.02 -0.53
N LEU A 98 -8.20 -12.14 -0.87
CA LEU A 98 -7.67 -13.14 -1.80
C LEU A 98 -7.40 -14.50 -1.17
N GLN A 99 -7.64 -14.67 0.14
CA GLN A 99 -7.32 -15.89 0.89
C GLN A 99 -5.83 -16.29 0.84
N ASP A 100 -4.95 -15.30 0.60
CA ASP A 100 -3.49 -15.46 0.70
C ASP A 100 -3.10 -15.38 2.18
N TRP A 101 -3.41 -16.45 2.91
CA TRP A 101 -3.22 -16.52 4.36
C TRP A 101 -1.77 -16.29 4.82
N PRO A 102 -0.72 -16.78 4.12
CA PRO A 102 0.65 -16.45 4.46
C PRO A 102 0.93 -14.95 4.38
N LEU A 103 0.52 -14.29 3.30
CA LEU A 103 0.74 -12.86 3.12
C LEU A 103 -0.09 -12.03 4.10
N ALA A 104 -1.36 -12.39 4.30
CA ALA A 104 -2.25 -11.72 5.24
C ALA A 104 -1.67 -11.76 6.65
N ARG A 105 -1.22 -12.92 7.12
CA ARG A 105 -0.60 -13.08 8.44
C ARG A 105 0.62 -12.18 8.59
N ARG A 106 1.52 -12.20 7.60
CA ARG A 106 2.71 -11.35 7.60
C ARG A 106 2.33 -9.86 7.66
N ALA A 107 1.39 -9.43 6.82
CA ALA A 107 0.96 -8.04 6.78
C ALA A 107 0.30 -7.60 8.10
N TRP A 108 -0.55 -8.43 8.69
CA TRP A 108 -1.16 -8.14 9.99
C TRP A 108 -0.16 -8.09 11.14
N GLN A 109 0.81 -9.00 11.17
CA GLN A 109 1.91 -8.95 12.14
C GLN A 109 2.77 -7.70 11.96
N ALA A 110 3.11 -7.35 10.71
CA ALA A 110 3.86 -6.14 10.41
C ALA A 110 3.08 -4.86 10.73
N TYR A 111 1.74 -4.87 10.61
CA TYR A 111 0.89 -3.78 11.10
C TYR A 111 0.87 -3.68 12.64
N GLY A 112 1.22 -4.76 13.34
CA GLY A 112 1.29 -4.82 14.81
C GLY A 112 0.20 -5.67 15.47
N LEU A 113 -0.61 -6.40 14.70
CA LEU A 113 -1.61 -7.32 15.24
C LEU A 113 -0.95 -8.63 15.66
N ARG A 114 -1.37 -9.15 16.83
CA ARG A 114 -0.95 -10.48 17.29
C ARG A 114 -1.73 -11.55 16.53
N VAL A 115 -1.17 -12.02 15.42
CA VAL A 115 -1.71 -13.17 14.68
C VAL A 115 -0.87 -14.41 15.03
N PRO A 116 -1.49 -15.51 15.52
CA PRO A 116 -0.78 -16.75 15.81
C PRO A 116 0.05 -17.24 14.62
N GLY A 117 1.13 -17.97 14.85
CA GLY A 117 1.87 -18.65 13.77
C GLY A 117 1.00 -19.70 13.06
N PRO A 118 1.47 -20.28 11.94
CA PRO A 118 0.87 -21.51 11.45
C PRO A 118 0.87 -22.53 12.59
N ALA A 119 -0.25 -23.25 12.77
CA ALA A 119 -0.29 -24.34 13.73
C ALA A 119 0.85 -25.30 13.38
N THR A 120 1.82 -25.47 14.27
CA THR A 120 2.73 -26.61 14.20
C THR A 120 1.83 -27.84 14.28
N PRO A 121 1.84 -28.73 13.27
CA PRO A 121 1.11 -29.98 13.40
C PRO A 121 1.60 -30.65 14.68
N HIS A 122 0.69 -30.91 15.60
CA HIS A 122 1.02 -31.73 16.76
C HIS A 122 1.50 -33.08 16.21
N ALA A 123 2.76 -33.41 16.49
CA ALA A 123 3.27 -34.75 16.20
C ALA A 123 2.40 -35.78 16.95
N PRO A 124 2.12 -36.94 16.33
CA PRO A 124 1.24 -37.97 16.90
C PRO A 124 1.72 -38.48 18.26
#